data_AF-A0A1G6GI90-F1
#
_entry.id   AF-A0A1G6GI90-F1
#
_cell.length_a   1.000
_cell.length_b   1.000
_cell.length_c   1.000
_cell.angle_alpha   90.00
_cell.angle_beta   90.00
_cell.angle_gamma   90.00
#
_symmetry.space_group_name_H-M   'P 1'
#
loop_
_entity.id
_entity.type
_entity.pdbx_description
1 polymer ?
#
loop_
_entity_poly.entity_id
_entity_poly.type
_entity_poly.pdbx_seq_one_letter_code
_entity_poly.pdbx_strand_id
1 'polypeptide(L)'
;MAQGGFRSALVDHRRWWIYVLAGSLFGVVDFYFQHIQWPTAFLQIALIFGIWLVPLAPVALHEARLSRALGRPALAGVLTWSAAIVAYYVYLFLQLVLIMHPTRPEMHISSLGKDPYFLDNVASVLVRDVLLYGIVPWIGVAIIGGGILGRLVAVSYHRTRRRVRLQS
;
A
#
# COMPACT_ATOMS: atom_id res chain seq x y z
N MET A 1 -36.84 17.95 -3.54
CA MET A 1 -35.90 17.32 -4.51
C MET A 1 -34.43 17.68 -4.20
N ALA A 2 -33.92 17.42 -2.97
CA ALA A 2 -32.53 17.74 -2.59
C ALA A 2 -31.75 16.56 -1.96
N GLN A 3 -32.35 15.36 -1.89
CA GLN A 3 -31.73 14.20 -1.22
C GLN A 3 -30.85 13.34 -2.15
N GLY A 4 -30.83 13.60 -3.46
CA GLY A 4 -30.08 12.82 -4.44
C GLY A 4 -28.57 13.08 -4.46
N GLY A 5 -28.15 14.35 -4.27
CA GLY A 5 -26.73 14.74 -4.37
C GLY A 5 -25.87 14.35 -3.17
N PHE A 6 -26.46 14.29 -1.97
CA PHE A 6 -25.74 13.93 -0.75
C PHE A 6 -25.41 12.43 -0.69
N ARG A 7 -26.33 11.57 -1.16
CA ARG A 7 -26.09 10.13 -1.27
C ARG A 7 -25.05 9.77 -2.33
N SER A 8 -24.98 10.48 -3.46
CA SER A 8 -23.97 10.19 -4.49
C SER A 8 -22.55 10.56 -4.06
N ALA A 9 -22.37 11.68 -3.34
CA ALA A 9 -21.07 12.09 -2.81
C ALA A 9 -20.56 11.12 -1.72
N LEU A 10 -21.42 10.68 -0.79
CA LEU A 10 -21.04 9.74 0.27
C LEU A 10 -20.65 8.35 -0.27
N VAL A 11 -21.35 7.86 -1.30
CA VAL A 11 -20.98 6.63 -2.01
C VAL A 11 -19.65 6.80 -2.76
N ASP A 12 -19.37 8.02 -3.23
CA ASP A 12 -18.10 8.35 -3.88
C ASP A 12 -16.88 8.25 -2.96
N HIS A 13 -17.02 8.65 -1.69
CA HIS A 13 -15.92 8.61 -0.71
C HIS A 13 -15.67 7.23 -0.11
N ARG A 14 -16.71 6.40 0.06
CA ARG A 14 -16.61 5.10 0.74
C ARG A 14 -15.61 4.15 0.06
N ARG A 15 -15.57 4.13 -1.27
CA ARG A 15 -14.66 3.22 -2.01
C ARG A 15 -13.19 3.60 -1.86
N TRP A 16 -12.86 4.88 -1.72
CA TRP A 16 -11.47 5.30 -1.50
C TRP A 16 -10.96 4.80 -0.15
N TRP A 17 -11.82 4.81 0.88
CA TRP A 17 -11.50 4.19 2.17
C TRP A 17 -11.29 2.68 2.06
N ILE A 18 -12.05 1.99 1.21
CA ILE A 18 -11.84 0.56 0.93
C ILE A 18 -10.46 0.34 0.28
N TYR A 19 -10.00 1.23 -0.61
CA TYR A 19 -8.68 1.13 -1.24
C TYR A 19 -7.56 1.34 -0.23
N VAL A 20 -7.71 2.34 0.65
CA VAL A 20 -6.78 2.57 1.77
C VAL A 20 -6.73 1.33 2.66
N LEU A 21 -7.88 0.80 3.07
CA LEU A 21 -7.96 -0.38 3.92
C LEU A 21 -7.34 -1.62 3.24
N ALA A 22 -7.64 -1.86 1.97
CA ALA A 22 -7.06 -2.96 1.20
C ALA A 22 -5.54 -2.84 1.11
N GLY A 23 -5.03 -1.63 0.84
CA GLY A 23 -3.61 -1.34 0.86
C GLY A 23 -2.99 -1.59 2.24
N SER A 24 -3.59 -1.03 3.30
CA SER A 24 -3.06 -1.18 4.66
C SER A 24 -3.03 -2.62 5.15
N LEU A 25 -4.10 -3.40 4.93
CA LEU A 25 -4.13 -4.82 5.24
C LEU A 25 -3.05 -5.58 4.46
N PHE A 26 -2.91 -5.29 3.17
CA PHE A 26 -1.86 -5.87 2.35
C PHE A 26 -0.46 -5.51 2.88
N GLY A 27 -0.19 -4.26 3.26
CA GLY A 27 1.11 -3.84 3.78
C GLY A 27 1.53 -4.59 5.05
N VAL A 28 0.58 -4.85 5.96
CA VAL A 28 0.82 -5.67 7.15
C VAL A 28 1.11 -7.13 6.79
N VAL A 29 0.41 -7.69 5.80
CA VAL A 29 0.65 -9.07 5.33
C VAL A 29 1.99 -9.18 4.56
N ASP A 30 2.31 -8.20 3.73
CA ASP A 30 3.56 -8.13 2.95
C ASP A 30 4.78 -8.10 3.87
N PHE A 31 4.67 -7.49 5.05
CA PHE A 31 5.69 -7.58 6.10
C PHE A 31 6.14 -9.01 6.35
N TYR A 32 5.21 -9.94 6.54
CA TYR A 32 5.55 -11.34 6.75
C TYR A 32 6.07 -12.02 5.47
N PHE A 33 5.52 -11.64 4.32
CA PHE A 33 5.92 -12.19 3.03
C PHE A 33 7.39 -11.90 2.71
N GLN A 34 7.87 -10.69 3.03
CA GLN A 34 9.26 -10.29 2.78
C GLN A 34 10.29 -11.06 3.60
N HIS A 35 9.89 -11.70 4.70
CA HIS A 35 10.77 -12.50 5.55
C HIS A 35 10.88 -13.97 5.09
N ILE A 36 10.12 -14.38 4.07
CA ILE A 36 10.21 -15.72 3.50
C ILE A 36 11.50 -15.82 2.66
N GLN A 37 12.32 -16.82 2.96
CA GLN A 37 13.53 -17.11 2.18
C GLN A 37 13.16 -17.84 0.89
N TRP A 38 13.63 -17.31 -0.25
CA TRP A 38 13.40 -17.89 -1.56
C TRP A 38 14.68 -18.53 -2.11
N PRO A 39 14.58 -19.60 -2.91
CA PRO A 39 15.74 -20.31 -3.45
C PRO A 39 16.70 -19.45 -4.29
N THR A 40 16.21 -18.37 -4.91
CA THR A 40 17.03 -17.47 -5.73
C THR A 40 16.65 -16.02 -5.53
N ALA A 41 17.64 -15.12 -5.65
CA ALA A 41 17.43 -13.68 -5.59
C ALA A 41 16.49 -13.18 -6.69
N PHE A 42 16.56 -13.78 -7.89
CA PHE A 42 15.66 -13.44 -9.00
C PHE A 42 14.20 -13.74 -8.64
N LEU A 43 13.92 -14.94 -8.09
CA LEU A 43 12.57 -15.31 -7.67
C LEU A 43 12.09 -14.41 -6.54
N GLN A 44 12.94 -14.09 -5.57
CA GLN A 44 12.61 -13.17 -4.49
C GLN A 44 12.20 -11.79 -5.02
N ILE A 45 13.00 -11.19 -5.89
CA ILE A 45 12.70 -9.87 -6.50
C ILE A 45 11.39 -9.94 -7.30
N ALA A 46 11.24 -10.96 -8.15
CA ALA A 46 10.04 -11.14 -8.97
C ALA A 46 8.77 -11.27 -8.11
N LEU A 47 8.84 -12.00 -7.00
CA LEU A 47 7.71 -12.19 -6.10
C LEU A 47 7.41 -10.94 -5.27
N ILE A 48 8.44 -10.24 -4.78
CA ILE A 48 8.28 -8.97 -4.06
C ILE A 48 7.56 -7.96 -4.94
N PHE A 49 7.95 -7.78 -6.20
CA PHE A 49 7.22 -6.85 -7.08
C PHE A 49 5.89 -7.41 -7.58
N GLY A 50 5.82 -8.72 -7.82
CA GLY A 50 4.63 -9.37 -8.35
C GLY A 50 3.45 -9.35 -7.38
N ILE A 51 3.69 -9.58 -6.09
CA ILE A 51 2.62 -9.65 -5.08
C ILE A 51 1.94 -8.30 -4.85
N TRP A 52 2.64 -7.19 -5.13
CA TRP A 52 2.08 -5.84 -5.05
C TRP A 52 0.99 -5.56 -6.11
N LEU A 53 0.87 -6.41 -7.12
CA LEU A 53 -0.26 -6.38 -8.05
C LEU A 53 -1.56 -6.90 -7.42
N VAL A 54 -1.49 -7.72 -6.37
CA VAL A 54 -2.66 -8.34 -5.72
C VAL A 54 -3.68 -7.31 -5.24
N PRO A 55 -3.32 -6.27 -4.46
CA PRO A 55 -4.27 -5.23 -4.08
C PRO A 55 -4.52 -4.22 -5.21
N LEU A 56 -3.53 -3.95 -6.06
CA LEU A 56 -3.62 -2.90 -7.08
C LEU A 56 -4.56 -3.28 -8.23
N ALA A 57 -4.40 -4.47 -8.79
CA ALA A 57 -5.16 -4.91 -9.95
C ALA A 57 -6.70 -4.86 -9.73
N PRO A 58 -7.27 -5.41 -8.64
CA PRO A 58 -8.71 -5.36 -8.42
C PRO A 58 -9.21 -3.92 -8.20
N VAL A 59 -8.46 -3.09 -7.48
CA VAL A 59 -8.82 -1.68 -7.23
C VAL A 59 -8.80 -0.86 -8.53
N ALA A 60 -7.71 -0.95 -9.29
CA ALA A 60 -7.58 -0.25 -10.57
C ALA A 60 -8.63 -0.74 -11.59
N LEU A 61 -8.92 -2.04 -11.62
CA LEU A 61 -9.95 -2.61 -12.48
C LEU A 61 -11.35 -2.17 -12.07
N HIS A 62 -11.63 -2.07 -10.77
CA HIS A 62 -12.89 -1.55 -10.26
C HIS A 62 -13.11 -0.11 -10.73
N GLU A 63 -12.11 0.77 -10.57
CA GLU A 63 -12.20 2.15 -11.07
C GLU A 63 -12.31 2.22 -12.59
N ALA A 64 -11.62 1.34 -13.33
CA ALA A 64 -11.71 1.31 -14.79
C ALA A 64 -13.10 0.86 -15.28
N ARG A 65 -13.83 0.08 -14.47
CA ARG A 65 -15.22 -0.30 -14.75
C ARG A 65 -16.18 0.87 -14.52
N LEU A 66 -15.94 1.67 -13.49
CA LEU A 66 -16.79 2.80 -13.11
C LEU A 66 -16.53 4.06 -13.94
N SER A 67 -15.29 4.26 -14.39
CA SER A 67 -14.84 5.48 -15.06
C SER A 67 -14.28 5.19 -16.45
N ARG A 68 -14.57 6.07 -17.41
CA ARG A 68 -13.87 6.06 -18.72
C ARG A 68 -12.52 6.78 -18.69
N ALA A 69 -12.26 7.55 -17.64
CA ALA A 69 -11.03 8.30 -17.48
C ALA A 69 -9.92 7.40 -16.92
N LEU A 70 -8.74 7.46 -17.54
CA LEU A 70 -7.56 6.69 -17.15
C LEU A 70 -6.94 7.16 -15.83
N GLY A 71 -7.23 8.38 -15.39
CA GLY A 71 -6.65 8.98 -14.19
C GLY A 71 -7.20 8.41 -12.88
N ARG A 72 -8.46 7.97 -12.83
CA ARG A 72 -9.06 7.42 -11.61
C ARG A 72 -8.43 6.08 -11.20
N PRO A 73 -8.24 5.10 -12.12
CA PRO A 73 -7.50 3.88 -11.83
C PRO A 73 -6.04 4.14 -11.40
N ALA A 74 -5.38 5.12 -12.02
CA ALA A 74 -4.03 5.52 -11.63
C ALA A 74 -3.99 6.06 -10.20
N LEU A 75 -4.89 7.00 -9.86
CA LEU A 75 -4.99 7.56 -8.51
C LEU A 75 -5.32 6.49 -7.46
N ALA A 76 -6.21 5.55 -7.78
CA ALA A 76 -6.54 4.45 -6.89
C ALA A 76 -5.37 3.49 -6.68
N GLY A 77 -4.58 3.22 -7.72
CA GLY A 77 -3.32 2.48 -7.62
C GLY A 77 -2.31 3.19 -6.70
N VAL A 78 -2.08 4.49 -6.91
CA VAL A 78 -1.21 5.31 -6.05
C VAL A 78 -1.67 5.28 -4.60
N LEU A 79 -2.96 5.51 -4.35
CA LEU A 79 -3.50 5.54 -2.99
C LEU A 79 -3.33 4.19 -2.28
N THR A 80 -3.62 3.09 -2.98
CA THR A 80 -3.54 1.73 -2.43
C THR A 80 -2.09 1.36 -2.09
N TRP A 81 -1.15 1.62 -2.99
CA TRP A 81 0.27 1.35 -2.75
C TRP A 81 0.85 2.24 -1.66
N SER A 82 0.49 3.53 -1.63
CA SER A 82 0.93 4.42 -0.55
C SER A 82 0.40 3.97 0.81
N ALA A 83 -0.86 3.57 0.89
CA ALA A 83 -1.45 3.05 2.13
C ALA A 83 -0.78 1.75 2.59
N ALA A 84 -0.38 0.88 1.66
CA ALA A 84 0.37 -0.34 1.95
C ALA A 84 1.75 -0.04 2.53
N ILE A 85 2.51 0.87 1.91
CA ILE A 85 3.85 1.27 2.40
C ILE A 85 3.76 1.84 3.81
N VAL A 86 2.84 2.78 4.04
CA VAL A 86 2.66 3.38 5.36
C VAL A 86 2.31 2.30 6.39
N ALA A 87 1.38 1.40 6.07
CA ALA A 87 0.99 0.35 7.00
C ALA A 87 2.13 -0.64 7.27
N TYR A 88 2.92 -1.01 6.26
CA TYR A 88 4.10 -1.86 6.42
C TYR A 88 5.09 -1.24 7.43
N TYR A 89 5.44 0.03 7.24
CA TYR A 89 6.45 0.69 8.08
C TYR A 89 5.93 1.05 9.48
N VAL A 90 4.64 1.37 9.60
CA VAL A 90 3.98 1.49 10.91
C VAL A 90 4.00 0.13 11.61
N TYR A 91 3.69 -0.96 10.90
CA TYR A 91 3.71 -2.30 11.49
C TYR A 91 5.12 -2.70 11.96
N LEU A 92 6.16 -2.46 11.15
CA LEU A 92 7.56 -2.63 11.55
C LEU A 92 7.85 -1.90 12.88
N PHE A 93 7.45 -0.63 12.99
CA PHE A 93 7.66 0.16 14.20
C PHE A 93 6.92 -0.43 15.41
N LEU A 94 5.65 -0.78 15.25
CA LEU A 94 4.85 -1.43 16.30
C LEU A 94 5.47 -2.77 16.71
N GLN A 95 6.04 -3.52 15.77
CA GLN A 95 6.68 -4.79 16.05
C GLN A 95 7.92 -4.64 16.94
N LEU A 96 8.72 -3.61 16.68
CA LEU A 96 9.93 -3.31 17.46
C LEU A 96 9.58 -2.80 18.87
N VAL A 97 8.60 -1.91 18.99
CA VAL A 97 8.30 -1.22 20.26
C VAL A 97 7.31 -1.98 21.13
N LEU A 98 6.21 -2.47 20.55
CA LEU A 98 5.08 -3.04 21.29
C LEU A 98 5.05 -4.57 21.26
N ILE A 99 5.36 -5.19 20.13
CA ILE A 99 5.38 -6.66 20.00
C ILE A 99 6.70 -7.23 20.55
N MET A 100 7.70 -6.37 20.79
CA MET A 100 8.95 -6.71 21.47
C MET A 100 9.77 -7.77 20.73
N HIS A 101 9.93 -7.58 19.41
CA HIS A 101 10.76 -8.48 18.60
C HIS A 101 12.20 -8.56 19.14
N PRO A 102 12.80 -9.76 19.28
CA PRO A 102 14.06 -9.96 20.02
C PRO A 102 15.30 -9.33 19.38
N THR A 103 15.19 -8.79 18.17
CA THR A 103 16.32 -8.21 17.42
C THR A 103 16.79 -6.85 17.97
N ARG A 104 15.92 -6.11 18.67
CA ARG A 104 16.22 -4.80 19.26
C ARG A 104 15.57 -4.63 20.64
N PRO A 105 16.08 -5.30 21.70
CA PRO A 105 15.50 -5.22 23.04
C PRO A 105 15.50 -3.81 23.65
N GLU A 106 16.43 -2.95 23.24
CA GLU A 106 16.50 -1.54 23.63
C GLU A 106 15.27 -0.72 23.19
N MET A 107 14.54 -1.20 22.17
CA MET A 107 13.34 -0.54 21.62
C MET A 107 12.05 -0.95 22.32
N HIS A 108 12.08 -1.98 23.18
CA HIS A 108 10.88 -2.54 23.80
C HIS A 108 10.27 -1.56 24.79
N ILE A 109 8.94 -1.41 24.78
CA ILE A 109 8.25 -0.52 25.73
C ILE A 109 8.55 -0.86 27.20
N SER A 110 8.92 -2.12 27.50
CA SER A 110 9.37 -2.57 28.82
C SER A 110 10.69 -1.95 29.31
N SER A 111 11.43 -1.31 28.41
CA SER A 111 12.67 -0.58 28.66
C SER A 111 12.42 0.89 29.03
N LEU A 112 11.18 1.38 28.88
CA LEU A 112 10.79 2.72 29.29
C LEU A 112 11.04 2.92 30.79
N GLY A 113 11.83 3.94 31.13
CA GLY A 113 12.24 4.24 32.51
C GLY A 113 13.36 3.35 33.06
N LYS A 114 13.83 2.35 32.31
CA LYS A 114 15.00 1.51 32.65
C LYS A 114 16.23 1.87 31.83
N ASP A 115 16.04 2.08 30.53
CA ASP A 115 17.08 2.52 29.62
C ASP A 115 17.02 4.06 29.48
N PRO A 116 18.08 4.79 29.86
CA PRO A 116 18.11 6.24 29.72
C PRO A 116 18.02 6.72 28.26
N TYR A 117 18.34 5.87 27.28
CA TYR A 117 18.32 6.19 25.85
C TYR A 117 17.07 5.69 25.13
N PHE A 118 16.07 5.16 25.84
CA PHE A 118 14.87 4.58 25.22
C PHE A 118 14.19 5.53 24.22
N LEU A 119 13.95 6.79 24.62
CA LEU A 119 13.29 7.77 23.76
C LEU A 119 14.14 8.15 22.55
N ASP A 120 15.46 8.26 22.72
CA ASP A 120 16.39 8.56 21.64
C ASP A 120 16.46 7.42 20.63
N ASN A 121 16.47 6.17 21.10
CA ASN A 121 16.44 4.98 20.27
C ASN A 121 15.14 4.91 19.45
N VAL A 122 14.00 5.11 20.13
CA VAL A 122 12.68 5.12 19.48
C VAL A 122 12.56 6.23 18.44
N ALA A 123 13.00 7.45 18.78
CA ALA A 123 12.99 8.59 17.86
C ALA A 123 13.93 8.36 16.67
N SER A 124 15.11 7.82 16.90
CA SER A 124 16.09 7.51 15.86
C SER A 124 15.52 6.53 14.84
N VAL A 125 14.92 5.42 15.28
CA VAL A 125 14.32 4.41 14.39
C VAL A 125 13.11 4.99 13.66
N LEU A 126 12.23 5.74 14.35
CA LEU A 126 11.07 6.35 13.72
C LEU A 126 11.48 7.34 12.62
N VAL A 127 12.47 8.19 12.88
CA VAL A 127 12.89 9.23 11.93
C VAL A 127 13.76 8.62 10.82
N ARG A 128 14.81 7.89 11.16
CA ARG A 128 15.76 7.38 10.16
C ARG A 128 15.20 6.18 9.43
N ASP A 129 14.88 5.11 10.14
CA ASP A 129 14.57 3.82 9.52
C ASP A 129 13.15 3.82 8.92
N VAL A 130 12.15 4.31 9.68
CA VAL A 130 10.74 4.27 9.28
C VAL A 130 10.40 5.39 8.29
N LEU A 131 10.75 6.65 8.60
CA LEU A 131 10.38 7.79 7.75
C LEU A 131 11.35 8.00 6.58
N LEU A 132 12.62 8.29 6.86
CA LEU A 132 13.59 8.75 5.85
C LEU A 132 14.03 7.64 4.89
N TYR A 133 14.38 6.46 5.40
CA TYR A 133 14.83 5.33 4.58
C TYR A 133 13.67 4.38 4.19
N GLY A 134 12.56 4.45 4.91
CA GLY A 134 11.37 3.67 4.65
C GLY A 134 10.34 4.42 3.81
N ILE A 135 9.38 5.07 4.47
CA ILE A 135 8.19 5.64 3.83
C ILE A 135 8.54 6.59 2.68
N VAL A 136 9.45 7.54 2.87
CA VAL A 136 9.72 8.60 1.87
C VAL A 136 10.14 8.05 0.50
N PRO A 137 11.21 7.24 0.37
CA PRO A 137 11.64 6.73 -0.94
C PRO A 137 10.61 5.79 -1.55
N TRP A 138 9.99 4.93 -0.73
CA TRP A 138 9.02 3.97 -1.22
C TRP A 138 7.71 4.63 -1.67
N ILE A 139 7.29 5.73 -1.05
CA ILE A 139 6.14 6.52 -1.53
C ILE A 139 6.40 7.04 -2.95
N GLY A 140 7.63 7.43 -3.28
CA GLY A 140 8.01 7.77 -4.65
C GLY A 140 7.74 6.61 -5.61
N VAL A 141 8.13 5.39 -5.23
CA VAL A 141 7.82 4.15 -5.98
C VAL A 141 6.32 3.91 -6.08
N ALA A 142 5.56 4.16 -5.00
CA ALA A 142 4.10 4.02 -5.02
C ALA A 142 3.41 4.96 -6.00
N ILE A 143 3.83 6.22 -6.03
CA ILE A 143 3.28 7.24 -6.92
C ILE A 143 3.55 6.87 -8.38
N ILE A 144 4.78 6.50 -8.71
CA ILE A 144 5.18 6.19 -10.08
C ILE A 144 4.57 4.85 -10.52
N GLY A 145 4.88 3.77 -9.79
CA GLY A 145 4.47 2.42 -10.16
C GLY A 145 2.96 2.22 -10.03
N GLY A 146 2.34 2.72 -8.96
CA GLY A 146 0.90 2.63 -8.75
C GLY A 146 0.12 3.39 -9.83
N GLY A 147 0.63 4.57 -10.22
CA GLY A 147 0.05 5.38 -11.29
C GLY A 147 0.17 4.71 -12.66
N ILE A 148 1.37 4.21 -13.01
CA ILE A 148 1.62 3.52 -14.29
C ILE A 148 0.77 2.25 -14.38
N LEU A 149 0.83 1.37 -13.39
CA LEU A 149 0.12 0.10 -13.42
C LEU A 149 -1.40 0.29 -13.37
N GLY A 150 -1.89 1.22 -12.56
CA GLY A 150 -3.32 1.56 -12.54
C GLY A 150 -3.82 2.04 -13.91
N ARG A 151 -3.01 2.85 -14.60
CA ARG A 151 -3.31 3.30 -15.97
C ARG A 151 -3.26 2.15 -16.99
N LEU A 152 -2.28 1.25 -16.88
CA LEU A 152 -2.15 0.08 -17.77
C LEU A 152 -3.34 -0.87 -17.64
N VAL A 153 -3.81 -1.12 -16.41
CA VAL A 153 -5.02 -1.91 -16.15
C VAL A 153 -6.22 -1.26 -16.85
N ALA A 154 -6.39 0.06 -16.70
CA ALA A 154 -7.49 0.79 -17.33
C ALA A 154 -7.47 0.73 -18.87
N VAL A 155 -6.29 0.95 -19.48
CA VAL A 155 -6.12 0.85 -20.93
C VAL A 155 -6.47 -0.55 -21.42
N SER A 156 -5.97 -1.58 -20.75
CA SER A 156 -6.20 -2.98 -21.10
C SER A 156 -7.69 -3.34 -21.02
N TYR A 157 -8.37 -2.91 -19.94
CA TYR A 157 -9.81 -3.12 -19.77
C TYR A 157 -10.62 -2.42 -20.87
N HIS A 158 -10.37 -1.14 -21.13
CA HIS A 158 -11.13 -0.38 -22.13
C HIS A 158 -10.90 -0.88 -23.56
N ARG A 159 -9.68 -1.30 -23.91
CA ARG A 159 -9.37 -1.91 -25.22
C ARG A 159 -10.13 -3.22 -25.41
N THR A 160 -10.11 -4.09 -24.41
CA THR A 160 -10.81 -5.39 -24.46
C THR A 160 -12.32 -5.18 -24.59
N ARG A 161 -12.90 -4.28 -23.79
CA ARG A 161 -14.34 -3.98 -23.85
C ARG A 161 -14.79 -3.37 -25.18
N ARG A 162 -13.94 -2.55 -25.81
CA ARG A 162 -14.22 -2.00 -27.15
C ARG A 162 -14.24 -3.10 -28.22
N ARG A 163 -13.28 -4.03 -28.18
CA ARG A 163 -13.22 -5.15 -29.13
C ARG A 163 -14.47 -6.04 -29.06
N VAL A 164 -14.88 -6.43 -27.84
CA VAL A 164 -16.07 -7.25 -27.64
C VAL A 164 -17.34 -6.59 -28.22
N ARG A 165 -17.48 -5.27 -28.06
CA ARG A 165 -18.63 -4.51 -28.60
C ARG A 165 -18.66 -4.39 -30.12
N LEU A 166 -17.52 -4.52 -30.80
CA LEU A 166 -17.46 -4.46 -32.26
C LEU A 166 -17.75 -5.83 -32.90
N GLN A 167 -17.78 -6.89 -32.09
CA GLN A 167 -18.04 -8.27 -32.51
C GLN A 167 -19.47 -8.74 -32.19
N SER A 168 -20.25 -7.93 -31.46
CA SER A 168 -21.66 -8.14 -31.10
C SER A 168 -22.56 -7.27 -31.96
#